data_AF-A0A934L8N4-F1
#
_entry.id   AF-A0A934L8N4-F1
#
_cell.length_a   1.000
_cell.length_b   1.000
_cell.length_c   1.000
_cell.angle_alpha   90.00
_cell.angle_beta   90.00
_cell.angle_gamma   90.00
#
_symmetry.space_group_name_H-M   'P 1'
#
loop_
_entity.id
_entity.type
_entity.pdbx_description
1 polymer ?
#
loop_
_entity_poly.entity_id
_entity_poly.type
_entity_poly.pdbx_seq_one_letter_code
_entity_poly.pdbx_strand_id
1 'polypeptide(L)' 'MQFDGKLALVTGGASGIGAACARFLARRGAGVVITERNVQAGRMRIVSNCNDL' A
#
# COMPACT_ATOMS: atom_id res chain seq x y z
N MET A 1 -6.94 -0.24 -15.94
CA MET A 1 -7.09 0.66 -14.77
C MET A 1 -5.99 1.73 -14.81
N GLN A 2 -6.12 2.83 -14.05
CA GLN A 2 -5.26 4.03 -14.20
C GLN A 2 -3.77 3.81 -13.87
N PHE A 3 -3.44 2.81 -13.05
CA PHE A 3 -2.06 2.54 -12.59
C PHE A 3 -1.59 1.11 -12.87
N ASP A 4 -2.20 0.41 -13.83
CA ASP A 4 -1.78 -0.95 -14.18
C ASP A 4 -0.29 -1.01 -14.55
N GLY A 5 0.39 -2.04 -14.02
CA GLY A 5 1.82 -2.26 -14.25
C GLY A 5 2.74 -1.25 -13.54
N LYS A 6 2.21 -0.37 -12.69
CA LYS A 6 3.00 0.54 -11.86
C LYS A 6 3.20 -0.04 -10.46
N LEU A 7 4.33 0.32 -9.84
CA LEU A 7 4.63 0.05 -8.43
C LEU A 7 4.63 1.37 -7.65
N ALA A 8 3.93 1.42 -6.52
CA ALA A 8 3.84 2.59 -5.65
C ALA A 8 4.38 2.29 -4.25
N LEU A 9 5.27 3.15 -3.74
CA LEU A 9 5.76 3.10 -2.36
C LEU A 9 4.95 4.08 -1.49
N VAL A 10 4.36 3.58 -0.40
CA VAL A 10 3.60 4.40 0.55
C VAL A 10 4.23 4.32 1.94
N THR A 11 4.81 5.43 2.38
CA THR A 11 5.33 5.57 3.75
C THR A 11 4.18 5.82 4.74
N GLY A 12 4.27 5.28 5.95
CA GLY A 12 3.16 5.32 6.92
C GLY A 12 1.95 4.51 6.46
N GLY A 13 2.13 3.53 5.58
CA GLY A 13 1.04 2.84 4.87
C GLY A 13 0.25 1.85 5.71
N ALA A 14 0.63 1.63 6.96
CA ALA A 14 0.00 0.67 7.86
C ALA A 14 -1.35 1.14 8.44
N SER A 15 -1.57 2.46 8.56
CA SER A 15 -2.82 2.98 9.13
C SER A 15 -3.20 4.37 8.59
N GLY A 16 -4.35 4.87 9.05
CA GLY A 16 -4.83 6.22 8.73
C GLY A 16 -4.86 6.54 7.24
N ILE A 17 -4.33 7.72 6.89
CA ILE A 17 -4.30 8.23 5.51
C ILE A 17 -3.39 7.36 4.63
N GLY A 18 -2.25 6.90 5.14
CA GLY A 18 -1.33 6.06 4.36
C GLY A 18 -1.99 4.76 3.91
N ALA A 19 -2.73 4.09 4.80
CA ALA A 19 -3.49 2.89 4.44
C ALA A 19 -4.63 3.19 3.44
N ALA A 20 -5.30 4.34 3.56
CA ALA A 20 -6.32 4.76 2.60
C ALA A 20 -5.71 5.01 1.20
N CYS A 21 -4.56 5.67 1.13
CA CYS A 21 -3.81 5.87 -0.10
C CYS A 21 -3.35 4.55 -0.72
N ALA A 22 -2.81 3.63 0.07
CA ALA A 22 -2.40 2.30 -0.39
C ALA A 22 -3.58 1.54 -1.01
N ARG A 23 -4.74 1.51 -0.34
CA ARG A 23 -5.97 0.89 -0.86
C ARG A 23 -6.45 1.56 -2.15
N PHE A 24 -6.41 2.88 -2.22
CA PHE A 24 -6.84 3.65 -3.39
C PHE A 24 -5.99 3.34 -4.63
N LEU A 25 -4.67 3.20 -4.45
CA LEU A 25 -3.71 2.86 -5.51
C LEU A 25 -3.86 1.41 -5.97
N ALA A 26 -3.97 0.47 -5.03
CA ALA A 26 -4.20 -0.95 -5.33
C ALA A 26 -5.50 -1.17 -6.13
N ARG A 27 -6.60 -0.52 -5.73
CA ARG A 27 -7.89 -0.57 -6.46
C ARG A 27 -7.81 -0.05 -7.90
N ARG A 28 -6.77 0.70 -8.25
CA ARG A 28 -6.54 1.26 -9.58
C ARG A 28 -5.43 0.54 -10.35
N GLY A 29 -4.98 -0.62 -9.87
CA GLY A 29 -4.09 -1.52 -10.60
C GLY A 29 -2.61 -1.39 -10.27
N ALA A 30 -2.23 -0.53 -9.32
CA ALA A 30 -0.85 -0.46 -8.87
C ALA A 30 -0.52 -1.66 -7.97
N GLY A 31 0.68 -2.22 -8.10
CA GLY A 31 1.30 -2.94 -7.00
C GLY A 31 1.73 -1.93 -5.94
N VAL A 32 1.50 -2.22 -4.65
CA VAL A 32 1.81 -1.27 -3.57
C VAL A 32 2.82 -1.87 -2.61
N VAL A 33 3.78 -1.07 -2.16
CA VAL A 33 4.69 -1.41 -1.05
C VAL A 33 4.47 -0.41 0.06
N ILE A 34 4.25 -0.88 1.28
CA ILE A 34 4.10 0.01 2.44
C ILE A 34 5.32 -0.03 3.35
N THR A 35 5.63 1.10 3.96
CA THR A 35 6.65 1.21 5.02
C THR A 35 6.06 1.87 6.25
N GLU A 36 6.54 1.50 7.43
CA GLU A 36 6.14 2.07 8.71
C GLU A 36 7.35 2.00 9.67
N ARG A 37 7.49 3.00 10.54
CA ARG A 37 8.54 3.04 11.57
C ARG A 37 8.19 2.12 12.74
N ASN A 38 6.91 2.06 13.10
CA ASN A 38 6.44 1.09 14.09
C ASN A 38 6.36 -0.30 13.46
N VAL A 39 7.42 -1.09 13.65
CA VAL A 39 7.55 -2.44 13.11
C VAL A 39 6.44 -3.40 13.59
N GLN A 40 5.83 -3.11 14.75
CA GLN A 40 4.67 -3.85 15.26
C GLN A 40 3.37 -3.45 14.53
N ALA A 41 3.26 -2.20 14.08
CA ALA A 41 2.13 -1.72 13.30
C ALA A 41 2.23 -2.09 11.81
N GLY A 42 3.44 -2.35 11.29
CA GLY A 42 3.61 -2.82 9.91
C GLY A 42 5.02 -3.31 9.59
N ARG A 43 5.11 -4.51 9.03
CA ARG A 43 6.31 -4.99 8.33
C ARG A 43 6.23 -4.55 6.87
N MET A 44 7.37 -4.26 6.25
CA MET A 44 7.43 -4.01 4.79
C MET A 44 6.82 -5.19 4.04
N ARG A 45 5.73 -4.93 3.32
CA ARG A 45 4.92 -5.92 2.61
C ARG A 45 4.58 -5.38 1.23
N ILE A 46 4.73 -6.23 0.23
CA ILE A 46 4.21 -5.98 -1.12
C ILE A 46 2.74 -6.41 -1.11
N VAL A 47 1.87 -5.52 -1.55
CA VAL A 47 0.43 -5.63 -1.48
C VAL A 47 -0.08 -5.53 -2.92
N SER A 48 -0.46 -6.68 -3.45
CA SER A 48 -0.89 -6.86 -4.84
C SER A 48 -2.42 -6.79 -4.96
N ASN A 49 -3.13 -6.94 -3.83
CA ASN A 49 -4.59 -6.90 -3.73
C ASN A 49 -5.02 -6.03 -2.53
N CYS A 50 -6.23 -5.46 -2.62
CA CYS A 50 -6.81 -4.60 -1.59
C CYS A 50 -7.09 -5.33 -0.27
N ASN A 51 -7.35 -6.64 -0.32
CA ASN A 51 -7.59 -7.48 0.86
C ASN A 51 -6.32 -7.83 1.64
N ASP A 52 -5.14 -7.53 1.07
CA ASP A 52 -3.85 -7.84 1.67
C ASP A 52 -3.32 -6.68 2.54
N LEU A 53 -4.07 -5.55 2.60
CA LEU A 53 -3.81 -4.34 3.39
C LEU A 53 -4.49 -4.36 4.75
#